data_AF-A0A3D4B975-F1
#
_entry.id   AF-A0A3D4B975-F1
#
_cell.length_a   1.000
_cell.length_b   1.000
_cell.length_c   1.000
_cell.angle_alpha   90.00
_cell.angle_beta   90.00
_cell.angle_gamma   90.00
#
_symmetry.space_group_name_H-M   'P 1'
#
loop_
_entity.id
_entity.type
_entity.pdbx_description
1 polymer ?
#
loop_
_entity_poly.entity_id
_entity_poly.type
_entity_poly.pdbx_seq_one_letter_code
_entity_poly.pdbx_strand_id
1 'polypeptide(L)'
;ADNLPVIGWLLLAGKCRACKANISIRYPLVELITGLAALGSVWWLGYTVEALALFILFALLLPATLIDFDLQIIPNTISYPGIIIG
;
A
#
# COMPACT_ATOMS: atom_id res chain seq x y z
N ALA A 1 16.51 15.32 -4.79
CA ALA A 1 16.35 14.16 -3.89
C ALA A 1 14.95 14.09 -3.26
N ASP A 2 14.08 15.10 -3.48
CA ASP A 2 12.69 15.10 -2.99
C ASP A 2 11.77 14.07 -3.69
N ASN A 3 12.24 13.44 -4.78
CA ASN A 3 11.48 12.46 -5.58
C ASN A 3 11.61 11.00 -5.10
N LEU A 4 12.35 10.74 -4.01
CA LEU A 4 12.40 9.43 -3.36
C LEU A 4 11.51 9.51 -2.12
N PRO A 5 10.24 9.08 -2.17
CA PRO A 5 9.29 9.59 -1.21
C PRO A 5 9.48 9.11 0.24
N VAL A 6 10.02 7.91 0.49
CA VAL A 6 10.44 7.49 1.85
C VAL A 6 11.66 8.26 2.34
N ILE A 7 12.71 8.35 1.50
CA ILE A 7 13.98 8.99 1.87
C ILE A 7 13.79 10.51 2.01
N GLY A 8 13.04 11.10 1.09
CA GLY A 8 12.63 12.50 1.11
C GLY A 8 11.78 12.82 2.33
N TRP A 9 10.81 11.97 2.69
CA TRP A 9 10.01 12.16 3.90
C TRP A 9 10.86 12.13 5.18
N LEU A 10 11.82 11.20 5.28
CA LEU A 10 12.76 11.13 6.40
C LEU A 10 13.66 12.37 6.47
N LEU A 11 14.24 12.80 5.34
CA LEU A 11 15.11 13.98 5.25
C LEU A 11 14.35 15.28 5.54
N LEU A 12 13.06 15.31 5.25
CA LEU A 12 12.18 16.44 5.48
C LEU A 12 11.46 16.39 6.84
N ALA A 13 11.75 15.37 7.67
CA ALA A 13 11.10 15.11 8.96
C ALA A 13 9.56 15.18 8.87
N GLY A 14 9.00 14.64 7.78
CA GLY A 14 7.57 14.63 7.52
C GLY A 14 6.93 15.97 7.17
N LYS A 15 7.70 16.99 6.75
CA LYS A 15 7.18 18.31 6.36
C LYS A 15 7.57 18.72 4.95
N CYS A 16 6.62 19.23 4.17
CA CYS A 16 6.93 19.74 2.83
C CYS A 16 7.96 20.89 2.88
N ARG A 17 8.97 20.86 2.01
CA ARG A 17 10.04 21.88 1.94
C ARG A 17 9.51 23.28 1.59
N ALA A 18 8.54 23.37 0.68
CA ALA A 18 8.03 24.64 0.16
C ALA A 18 6.92 25.24 1.04
N CYS A 19 5.95 24.43 1.47
CA CYS A 19 4.77 24.91 2.19
C CYS A 19 4.74 24.55 3.68
N LYS A 20 5.74 23.81 4.20
CA LYS A 20 5.83 23.35 5.60
C LYS A 20 4.66 22.50 6.10
N ALA A 21 3.72 22.13 5.24
CA ALA A 21 2.60 21.26 5.58
C ALA A 21 3.10 19.86 5.98
N ASN A 22 2.40 19.21 6.91
CA ASN A 22 2.70 17.84 7.31
C ASN A 22 2.34 16.87 6.18
N ILE A 23 3.27 15.99 5.84
CA ILE A 23 3.06 14.87 4.93
C ILE A 23 2.63 13.67 5.76
N SER A 24 1.45 13.10 5.45
CA SER A 24 0.92 11.94 6.16
C SER A 24 1.90 10.77 6.17
N ILE A 25 2.09 10.16 7.34
CA ILE A 25 2.97 8.98 7.52
C ILE A 25 2.48 7.75 6.75
N ARG A 26 1.22 7.74 6.29
CA ARG A 26 0.66 6.68 5.44
C ARG A 26 1.48 6.54 4.14
N TYR A 27 1.96 7.65 3.59
CA TYR A 27 2.66 7.66 2.31
C TYR A 27 4.03 6.94 2.35
N PRO A 28 4.97 7.27 3.26
CA PRO A 28 6.22 6.52 3.38
C PRO A 28 5.98 5.07 3.84
N LEU A 29 4.94 4.80 4.63
CA LEU A 29 4.62 3.44 5.06
C LEU A 29 4.22 2.55 3.86
N VAL A 30 3.34 3.04 2.99
CA VAL A 30 2.89 2.29 1.79
C VAL A 30 4.05 2.00 0.85
N GLU A 31 4.93 2.97 0.64
CA GLU A 31 6.11 2.79 -0.20
C GLU A 31 7.09 1.78 0.41
N LEU A 32 7.35 1.85 1.71
CA LEU A 32 8.19 0.88 2.41
C LEU A 32 7.62 -0.53 2.30
N ILE A 33 6.31 -0.71 2.55
CA ILE A 33 5.65 -2.01 2.44
C ILE A 33 5.72 -2.53 1.01
N THR A 34 5.49 -1.67 0.02
CA THR A 34 5.57 -2.06 -1.41
C THR A 34 6.99 -2.48 -1.79
N GLY A 35 8.00 -1.74 -1.32
CA GLY A 35 9.41 -2.08 -1.54
C GLY A 35 9.80 -3.40 -0.87
N LEU A 36 9.34 -3.64 0.36
CA LEU A 36 9.55 -4.92 1.06
C LEU A 36 8.81 -6.07 0.38
N ALA A 37 7.61 -5.85 -0.17
CA ALA A 37 6.89 -6.86 -0.93
C ALA A 37 7.62 -7.21 -2.23
N ALA A 38 8.20 -6.23 -2.94
CA ALA A 38 9.03 -6.47 -4.12
C ALA A 38 10.28 -7.30 -3.77
N LEU A 39 11.01 -6.86 -2.74
CA LEU A 39 12.21 -7.56 -2.25
C LEU A 39 11.88 -8.98 -1.78
N GLY A 40 10.81 -9.15 -1.00
CA GLY A 40 10.36 -10.44 -0.50
C GLY A 40 9.94 -11.38 -1.62
N SER A 41 9.25 -10.88 -2.64
CA SER A 41 8.83 -11.69 -3.80
C SER A 41 10.04 -12.25 -4.54
N VAL A 42 11.04 -11.41 -4.82
CA VAL A 42 12.28 -11.84 -5.50
C VAL A 42 13.16 -12.70 -4.59
N TRP A 43 13.20 -12.43 -3.29
CA TRP A 43 13.97 -13.23 -2.34
C TRP A 43 13.46 -14.68 -2.29
N TRP A 44 12.14 -14.88 -2.25
CA TRP A 44 11.54 -16.21 -2.07
C TRP A 44 11.43 -17.01 -3.37
N LEU A 45 11.08 -16.36 -4.47
CA LEU A 45 10.82 -17.03 -5.75
C LEU A 45 11.96 -16.85 -6.76
N GLY A 46 12.91 -15.95 -6.49
CA GLY A 46 13.98 -15.58 -7.41
C GLY A 46 13.51 -14.60 -8.49
N TYR A 47 14.34 -14.43 -9.53
CA TYR A 47 14.02 -13.61 -10.70
C TYR A 47 13.12 -14.36 -11.69
N THR A 48 11.91 -14.69 -11.27
CA THR A 48 10.96 -15.47 -12.09
C THR A 48 9.67 -14.69 -12.37
N VAL A 49 8.85 -15.22 -13.29
CA VAL A 49 7.55 -14.62 -13.63
C VAL A 49 6.57 -14.74 -12.47
N GLU A 50 6.68 -15.79 -11.66
CA GLU A 50 5.88 -16.00 -10.46
C GLU A 50 6.19 -14.93 -9.40
N ALA A 51 7.46 -14.54 -9.24
CA ALA A 51 7.85 -13.44 -8.36
C ALA A 51 7.21 -12.11 -8.78
N LEU A 52 7.19 -11.84 -10.09
CA LEU A 52 6.52 -10.66 -10.65
C LEU A 52 5.01 -10.72 -10.42
N ALA A 53 4.37 -11.86 -10.67
CA ALA A 53 2.94 -12.03 -10.44
C ALA A 53 2.56 -11.85 -8.96
N LEU A 54 3.37 -12.39 -8.05
CA LEU A 54 3.19 -12.20 -6.60
C LEU A 54 3.34 -10.73 -6.20
N PHE A 55 4.36 -10.04 -6.71
CA PHE A 55 4.54 -8.62 -6.45
C PHE A 55 3.37 -7.79 -6.99
N ILE A 56 2.90 -8.05 -8.21
CA ILE A 56 1.72 -7.38 -8.79
C ILE A 56 0.49 -7.61 -7.92
N LEU A 57 0.27 -8.85 -7.46
CA LEU A 57 -0.83 -9.17 -6.56
C LEU A 57 -0.75 -8.35 -5.26
N PHE A 58 0.42 -8.28 -4.63
CA PHE A 58 0.64 -7.45 -3.44
C PHE A 58 0.40 -5.96 -3.72
N ALA A 59 0.90 -5.45 -4.85
CA ALA A 59 0.76 -4.06 -5.26
C ALA A 59 -0.71 -3.66 -5.55
N LEU A 60 -1.56 -4.62 -5.92
CA LEU A 60 -3.00 -4.43 -6.10
C LEU A 60 -3.76 -4.56 -4.77
N LEU A 61 -3.42 -5.55 -3.95
CA LEU A 61 -4.09 -5.80 -2.68
C LEU A 61 -3.82 -4.71 -1.66
N LEU A 62 -2.60 -4.19 -1.58
CA LEU A 62 -2.23 -3.16 -0.61
C LEU A 62 -3.14 -1.91 -0.68
N PRO A 63 -3.32 -1.24 -1.84
CA PRO A 63 -4.24 -0.11 -1.94
C PRO A 63 -5.70 -0.55 -1.77
N ALA A 64 -6.09 -1.72 -2.27
CA ALA A 64 -7.46 -2.22 -2.09
C ALA A 64 -7.81 -2.38 -0.60
N THR A 65 -6.92 -2.98 0.18
CA THR A 65 -7.07 -3.13 1.63
C THR A 65 -7.10 -1.77 2.34
N LEU A 66 -6.25 -0.81 1.96
CA LEU A 66 -6.25 0.52 2.57
C LEU A 66 -7.52 1.32 2.27
N ILE A 67 -8.03 1.23 1.04
CA ILE A 67 -9.30 1.85 0.63
C ILE A 67 -10.46 1.19 1.39
N ASP A 68 -10.45 -0.13 1.50
CA ASP A 68 -11.47 -0.86 2.26
C ASP A 68 -11.44 -0.48 3.75
N PHE A 69 -10.25 -0.36 4.36
CA PHE A 69 -10.10 0.13 5.73
C PHE A 69 -10.60 1.57 5.91
N ASP A 70 -10.43 2.44 4.92
CA ASP A 70 -10.87 3.84 4.99
C ASP A 70 -12.38 3.98 4.77
N LEU A 71 -12.98 3.16 3.91
CA LEU A 71 -14.36 3.31 3.49
C LEU A 71 -15.31 2.37 4.21
N GLN A 72 -14.92 1.13 4.48
CA GLN A 72 -15.75 0.07 5.11
C GLN A 72 -17.20 0.02 4.61
N ILE A 73 -17.43 0.31 3.33
CA ILE A 73 -18.76 0.36 2.74
C ILE A 73 -18.99 -0.91 1.94
N ILE A 74 -19.80 -1.82 2.48
CA ILE A 74 -20.38 -2.95 1.75
C ILE A 74 -21.86 -2.64 1.52
N PRO A 75 -22.35 -2.65 0.26
CA PRO A 75 -23.76 -2.38 -0.01
C PRO A 75 -24.65 -3.44 0.63
N ASN A 76 -25.73 -2.99 1.28
CA ASN A 76 -26.68 -3.85 1.99
C ASN A 76 -27.31 -4.94 1.10
N THR A 77 -27.41 -4.70 -0.21
CA THR A 77 -27.85 -5.68 -1.21
C THR A 77 -26.98 -6.92 -1.26
N ILE A 78 -25.72 -6.83 -0.83
CA ILE A 78 -24.78 -7.94 -0.69
C ILE A 78 -24.74 -8.44 0.76
N SER A 79 -24.73 -7.54 1.74
CA SER A 79 -24.62 -7.89 3.16
C SER A 79 -25.79 -8.71 3.69
N TYR A 80 -27.04 -8.33 3.38
CA TYR A 80 -28.23 -9.02 3.90
C TYR A 80 -28.38 -10.47 3.42
N PRO A 81 -28.29 -10.79 2.10
CA PRO A 81 -28.29 -12.20 1.70
C PRO A 81 -27.10 -12.94 2.29
N GLY A 82 -25.90 -12.33 2.36
CA GLY A 82 -24.73 -12.97 2.98
C GLY A 82 -24.94 -13.41 4.43
N ILE A 83 -25.62 -12.60 5.25
CA ILE A 83 -25.98 -12.95 6.64
C ILE A 83 -26.99 -14.08 6.72
N ILE A 84 -27.92 -14.16 5.75
CA ILE A 84 -28.98 -15.18 5.76
C ILE A 84 -28.45 -16.55 5.31
N ILE A 85 -27.53 -16.57 4.35
CA ILE A 85 -27.04 -17.81 3.72
C ILE A 85 -25.86 -18.43 4.51
N GLY A 86 -25.07 -17.61 5.22
CA GLY A 86 -23.93 -18.04 6.04
C GLY A 86 -24.33 -18.59 7.40
#